data_AF-A0A1B7MEU4-F1
#
_entry.id   AF-A0A1B7MEU4-F1
#
_cell.length_a   1.000
_cell.length_b   1.000
_cell.length_c   1.000
_cell.angle_alpha   90.00
_cell.angle_beta   90.00
_cell.angle_gamma   90.00
#
_symmetry.space_group_name_H-M   'P 1'
#
loop_
_entity.id
_entity.type
_entity.pdbx_description
1 polymer ?
#
loop_
_entity_poly.entity_id
_entity_poly.type
_entity_poly.pdbx_seq_one_letter_code
_entity_poly.pdbx_strand_id
1 'polypeptide(L)'
;GGFSVSNATLNRFFSLHYLLPFILAALVVAHLIALHTHGSNNPNGTASSADRYSMHPYFTFKDLVTIFLFFLVLSILVFFYPNLLGHSDNYIPANPMQTPASIVPEWYVNRCHA
;
A
#
# COMPACT_ATOMS: atom_id res chain seq x y z
N GLY A 1 8.34 -4.78 -24.88
CA GLY A 1 9.68 -4.87 -25.51
C GLY A 1 9.49 -4.76 -26.99
N GLY A 2 9.22 -3.54 -27.44
CA GLY A 2 8.74 -3.15 -28.78
C GLY A 2 8.55 -1.63 -28.77
N PHE A 3 8.00 -1.04 -29.83
CA PHE A 3 7.92 0.43 -29.98
C PHE A 3 6.78 1.10 -29.18
N SER A 4 5.82 0.34 -28.67
CA SER A 4 4.67 0.86 -27.92
C SER A 4 4.22 -0.09 -26.80
N VAL A 5 3.34 0.40 -25.93
CA VAL A 5 2.63 -0.41 -24.92
C VAL A 5 1.73 -1.41 -25.65
N SER A 6 1.95 -2.69 -25.39
CA SER A 6 1.39 -3.81 -26.16
C SER A 6 1.28 -5.06 -25.27
N ASN A 7 0.84 -6.20 -25.83
CA ASN A 7 0.73 -7.46 -25.09
C ASN A 7 2.06 -7.86 -24.41
N ALA A 8 3.20 -7.60 -25.06
CA ALA A 8 4.51 -7.87 -24.49
C ALA A 8 4.84 -7.02 -23.25
N THR A 9 4.30 -5.80 -23.12
CA THR A 9 4.45 -5.00 -21.89
C THR A 9 3.52 -5.49 -20.80
N LEU A 10 2.27 -5.83 -21.13
CA LEU A 10 1.29 -6.33 -20.17
C LEU A 10 1.74 -7.62 -19.48
N ASN A 11 2.23 -8.60 -20.26
CA ASN A 11 2.73 -9.86 -19.70
C ASN A 11 3.91 -9.66 -18.73
N ARG A 12 4.83 -8.76 -19.07
CA ARG A 12 5.97 -8.44 -18.19
C ARG A 12 5.52 -7.69 -16.95
N PHE A 13 4.56 -6.77 -17.06
CA PHE A 13 4.00 -6.06 -15.91
C PHE A 13 3.29 -7.03 -14.98
N PHE A 14 2.54 -8.00 -15.50
CA PHE A 14 1.96 -9.05 -14.67
C PHE A 14 3.03 -9.87 -13.94
N SER A 15 4.07 -10.34 -14.64
CA SER A 15 5.17 -11.09 -13.99
C SER A 15 5.88 -10.27 -12.91
N LEU A 16 6.12 -8.97 -13.16
CA LEU A 16 6.74 -8.08 -12.17
C LEU A 16 5.79 -7.82 -11.00
N HIS A 17 4.51 -7.55 -11.27
CA HIS A 17 3.50 -7.33 -10.24
C HIS A 17 3.34 -8.54 -9.31
N TYR A 18 3.50 -9.76 -9.84
CA TYR A 18 3.51 -10.97 -9.02
C TYR A 18 4.79 -11.09 -8.17
N LEU A 19 5.95 -10.76 -8.73
CA LEU A 19 7.25 -10.91 -8.06
C LEU A 19 7.47 -9.85 -6.95
N LEU A 20 7.13 -8.59 -7.22
CA LEU A 20 7.45 -7.45 -6.36
C LEU A 20 6.89 -7.57 -4.92
N PRO A 21 5.66 -8.06 -4.66
CA PRO A 21 5.16 -8.28 -3.31
C PRO A 21 6.05 -9.19 -2.45
N PHE A 22 6.68 -10.21 -3.03
CA PHE A 22 7.59 -11.09 -2.28
C PHE A 22 8.91 -10.40 -1.95
N ILE A 23 9.42 -9.57 -2.86
CA ILE A 23 10.59 -8.73 -2.59
C ILE A 23 10.26 -7.74 -1.47
N LEU A 24 9.08 -7.12 -1.50
CA LEU A 24 8.62 -6.23 -0.42
C LEU A 24 8.49 -6.97 0.92
N ALA A 25 7.98 -8.20 0.94
CA ALA A 25 7.92 -9.02 2.16
C ALA A 25 9.33 -9.28 2.74
N ALA A 26 10.32 -9.58 1.89
CA ALA A 26 11.71 -9.73 2.34
C ALA A 26 12.28 -8.41 2.90
N LEU A 27 11.96 -7.28 2.27
CA LEU A 27 12.34 -5.96 2.77
C LEU A 27 11.67 -5.61 4.10
N VAL A 28 10.42 -6.05 4.33
CA VAL A 28 9.74 -5.89 5.63
C VAL A 28 10.50 -6.65 6.73
N VAL A 29 10.96 -7.88 6.47
CA VAL A 29 11.78 -8.63 7.45
C VAL A 29 13.09 -7.91 7.74
N ALA A 30 13.80 -7.45 6.71
CA ALA A 30 15.03 -6.69 6.87
C ALA A 30 14.80 -5.38 7.66
N HIS A 31 13.69 -4.69 7.38
CA HIS A 31 13.28 -3.49 8.10
C HIS A 31 12.99 -3.78 9.57
N LEU A 32 12.28 -4.86 9.87
CA LEU A 32 12.03 -5.28 11.26
C LEU A 32 13.33 -5.63 11.98
N ILE A 33 14.28 -6.33 11.34
CA ILE A 33 15.59 -6.60 11.96
C ILE A 33 16.29 -5.29 12.31
N ALA A 34 16.32 -4.32 11.39
CA ALA A 34 16.92 -3.00 11.63
C ALA A 34 16.19 -2.22 12.74
N LEU A 35 14.87 -2.36 12.87
CA LEU A 35 14.11 -1.77 13.98
C LEU A 35 14.49 -2.43 15.32
N HIS A 36 14.67 -3.75 15.36
CA HIS A 36 14.95 -4.48 16.59
C HIS A 36 16.36 -4.22 17.15
N THR A 37 17.32 -3.73 16.35
CA THR A 37 18.66 -3.38 16.85
C THR A 37 18.65 -2.15 17.77
N HIS A 38 17.76 -1.19 17.52
CA HIS A 38 17.67 0.07 18.29
C HIS A 38 16.38 0.20 19.11
N GLY A 39 15.34 -0.56 18.76
CA GLY A 39 14.00 -0.45 19.33
C GLY A 39 13.20 0.72 18.75
N SER A 40 11.92 0.80 19.12
CA SER A 40 11.03 1.88 18.69
C SER A 40 11.33 3.20 19.39
N ASN A 41 11.14 4.30 18.66
CA ASN A 41 11.12 5.65 19.24
C ASN A 41 9.78 5.91 19.97
N ASN A 42 9.70 7.01 20.72
CA ASN A 42 8.48 7.47 21.41
C ASN A 42 8.14 8.93 21.03
N PRO A 43 6.90 9.39 21.29
CA PRO A 43 6.45 10.73 20.90
C PRO A 43 7.27 11.88 21.50
N ASN A 44 7.87 11.67 22.67
CA ASN A 44 8.69 12.65 23.34
C ASN A 44 10.10 12.75 22.74
N GLY A 45 10.50 11.78 21.90
CA GLY A 45 11.80 11.73 21.24
C GLY A 45 12.99 11.51 22.19
N THR A 46 12.73 11.18 23.46
CA THR A 46 13.76 10.93 24.47
C THR A 46 14.10 9.44 24.56
N ALA A 47 15.16 9.06 25.27
CA ALA A 47 15.46 7.65 25.47
C ALA A 47 14.32 6.93 26.24
N SER A 48 13.84 5.81 25.70
CA SER A 48 12.77 4.99 26.28
C SER A 48 13.28 3.93 27.27
N SER A 49 14.56 3.93 27.61
CA SER A 49 15.20 2.87 28.41
C SER A 49 14.66 2.74 29.84
N ALA A 50 14.14 3.83 30.41
CA ALA A 50 13.64 3.86 31.79
C ALA A 50 12.21 3.32 31.95
N ASP A 51 11.41 3.33 30.88
CA ASP A 51 9.98 2.97 30.91
C ASP A 51 9.63 2.12 29.69
N ARG A 52 9.90 0.80 29.80
CA ARG A 52 9.60 -0.18 28.75
C ARG A 52 8.58 -1.19 29.25
N TYR A 53 7.54 -1.39 28.46
CA TYR A 53 6.55 -2.44 28.65
C TYR A 53 6.78 -3.58 27.66
N SER A 54 6.45 -4.81 28.06
CA SER A 54 6.42 -5.96 27.16
C SER A 54 5.38 -5.75 26.04
N MET A 55 5.70 -6.26 24.84
CA MET A 55 4.80 -6.21 23.68
C MET A 55 3.46 -6.90 23.98
N HIS A 56 3.52 -8.10 24.56
CA HIS A 56 2.35 -8.80 25.06
C HIS A 56 2.21 -8.57 26.57
N PRO A 57 1.01 -8.20 27.09
CA PRO A 57 -0.28 -8.10 26.39
C PRO A 57 -0.58 -6.71 25.78
N TYR A 58 0.12 -5.67 26.22
CA TYR A 58 -0.28 -4.28 26.01
C TYR A 58 -0.42 -3.87 24.54
N PHE A 59 0.64 -4.04 23.75
CA PHE A 59 0.64 -3.65 22.35
C PHE A 59 -0.13 -4.63 21.47
N THR A 60 -0.17 -5.92 21.83
CA THR A 60 -0.99 -6.91 21.10
C THR A 60 -2.48 -6.54 21.10
N PHE A 61 -3.05 -6.21 22.27
CA PHE A 61 -4.47 -5.82 22.34
C PHE A 61 -4.72 -4.44 21.73
N LYS A 62 -3.78 -3.51 21.86
CA LYS A 62 -3.86 -2.21 21.19
C LYS A 62 -3.91 -2.35 19.66
N ASP A 63 -3.06 -3.19 19.09
CA ASP A 63 -3.02 -3.46 17.64
C ASP A 63 -4.29 -4.18 17.17
N LEU A 64 -4.84 -5.07 17.98
CA LEU A 64 -6.09 -5.76 17.63
C LEU A 64 -7.28 -4.79 17.46
N VAL A 65 -7.37 -3.76 18.31
CA VAL A 65 -8.41 -2.71 18.18
C VAL A 65 -8.29 -1.98 16.84
N THR A 66 -7.07 -1.62 16.43
CA THR A 66 -6.87 -0.91 15.16
C THR A 66 -7.06 -1.82 13.94
N ILE A 67 -6.73 -3.10 14.05
CA ILE A 67 -7.04 -4.11 13.02
C ILE A 67 -8.55 -4.21 12.77
N PHE A 68 -9.36 -4.29 13.82
CA PHE A 68 -10.82 -4.32 13.66
C PHE A 68 -11.38 -3.03 13.08
N LEU A 69 -10.85 -1.87 13.51
CA LEU A 69 -11.20 -0.58 12.93
C LEU A 69 -10.86 -0.50 11.43
N PHE A 70 -9.68 -0.98 11.04
CA PHE A 70 -9.26 -1.05 9.63
C PHE A 70 -10.23 -1.91 8.82
N PHE A 71 -10.57 -3.11 9.30
CA PHE A 71 -11.52 -3.98 8.60
C PHE A 71 -12.92 -3.39 8.53
N LEU A 72 -13.38 -2.65 9.55
CA LEU A 72 -14.66 -1.95 9.50
C LEU A 72 -14.67 -0.90 8.37
N VAL A 73 -13.65 -0.05 8.30
CA VAL A 73 -13.54 0.98 7.25
C VAL A 73 -13.40 0.33 5.87
N LEU A 74 -12.55 -0.69 5.73
CA LEU A 74 -12.40 -1.44 4.49
C LEU A 74 -13.72 -2.09 4.06
N SER A 75 -14.47 -2.67 4.99
CA SER A 75 -15.79 -3.27 4.71
C SER A 75 -16.78 -2.22 4.22
N ILE A 76 -16.78 -1.02 4.81
CA ILE A 76 -17.65 0.07 4.34
C ILE A 76 -17.32 0.42 2.88
N LEU A 77 -16.03 0.56 2.56
CA LEU A 77 -15.59 0.86 1.19
C LEU A 77 -15.96 -0.27 0.23
N VAL A 78 -15.70 -1.53 0.57
CA VAL A 78 -15.96 -2.66 -0.32
C VAL A 78 -17.46 -2.91 -0.53
N PHE A 79 -18.27 -2.86 0.54
CA PHE A 79 -19.69 -3.24 0.45
C PHE A 79 -20.62 -2.09 0.07
N PHE A 80 -20.35 -0.86 0.49
CA PHE A 80 -21.25 0.28 0.24
C PHE A 80 -20.73 1.24 -0.84
N TYR A 81 -19.42 1.38 -1.00
CA TYR A 81 -18.81 2.38 -1.90
C TYR A 81 -17.64 1.84 -2.75
N PRO A 82 -17.79 0.70 -3.47
CA PRO A 82 -16.66 0.00 -4.09
C PRO A 82 -15.92 0.80 -5.16
N ASN A 83 -16.61 1.75 -5.81
CA ASN A 83 -16.04 2.58 -6.88
C ASN A 83 -15.61 3.97 -6.43
N LEU A 84 -15.74 4.32 -5.14
CA LEU A 84 -15.48 5.68 -4.65
C LEU A 84 -14.03 6.14 -4.88
N LEU A 85 -13.07 5.23 -4.77
CA LEU A 85 -11.64 5.52 -4.94
C LEU A 85 -11.11 5.18 -6.35
N GLY A 86 -11.98 4.68 -7.24
CA GLY A 86 -11.64 4.32 -8.61
C GLY A 86 -11.96 5.43 -9.60
N HIS A 87 -11.52 5.26 -10.84
CA HIS A 87 -11.83 6.17 -11.94
C HIS A 87 -12.72 5.49 -12.98
N SER A 88 -13.78 6.16 -13.43
CA SER A 88 -14.79 5.56 -14.34
C SER A 88 -14.20 5.12 -15.67
N ASP A 89 -13.18 5.82 -16.17
CA ASP A 89 -12.59 5.53 -17.48
C ASP A 89 -11.89 4.16 -17.51
N ASN A 90 -11.52 3.58 -16.36
CA ASN A 90 -10.92 2.25 -16.26
C ASN A 90 -11.91 1.10 -16.53
N TYR A 91 -13.22 1.40 -16.64
CA TYR A 91 -14.23 0.45 -17.13
C TYR A 91 -14.34 0.42 -18.66
N ILE A 92 -13.68 1.34 -19.36
CA ILE A 92 -13.62 1.39 -20.82
C ILE A 92 -12.36 0.63 -21.26
N PRO A 93 -12.47 -0.35 -22.20
CA PRO A 93 -11.30 -1.04 -22.73
C PRO A 93 -10.28 -0.08 -23.35
N ALA A 94 -9.00 -0.35 -23.12
CA ALA A 94 -7.92 0.52 -23.60
C ALA A 94 -7.94 0.67 -25.13
N ASN A 95 -7.87 1.92 -25.61
CA ASN A 95 -7.76 2.27 -27.02
C ASN A 95 -6.46 3.06 -27.28
N PRO A 96 -5.45 2.47 -27.93
CA PRO A 96 -4.18 3.16 -28.22
C PRO A 96 -4.30 4.40 -29.10
N MET A 97 -5.41 4.56 -29.83
CA MET A 97 -5.64 5.68 -30.76
C MET A 97 -6.38 6.85 -30.10
N GLN A 98 -6.80 6.71 -28.84
CA GLN A 98 -7.61 7.71 -28.16
C GLN A 98 -7.17 7.87 -26.71
N THR A 99 -6.72 9.07 -26.36
CA THR A 99 -6.46 9.45 -24.97
C THR A 99 -7.74 10.01 -24.35
N PRO A 100 -8.20 9.51 -23.19
CA PRO A 100 -9.31 10.12 -22.45
C PRO A 100 -8.98 11.58 -22.08
N ALA A 101 -9.98 12.47 -22.16
CA ALA A 101 -9.79 13.89 -21.81
C ALA A 101 -9.53 14.08 -20.31
N SER A 102 -10.05 13.18 -19.46
CA SER A 102 -9.94 13.14 -18.00
C SER A 102 -8.83 12.21 -17.50
N ILE A 103 -7.73 12.05 -18.25
CA ILE A 103 -6.61 11.19 -17.83
C ILE A 103 -5.94 11.75 -16.57
N VAL A 104 -6.05 11.02 -15.46
CA VAL A 104 -5.48 11.36 -14.15
C VAL A 104 -5.00 10.06 -13.49
N PRO A 105 -3.84 10.07 -12.79
CA PRO A 105 -3.40 8.88 -12.06
C PRO A 105 -4.31 8.59 -10.86
N GLU A 106 -4.11 7.43 -10.22
CA GLU A 106 -4.83 7.10 -9.01
C GLU A 106 -4.47 8.07 -7.87
N TRP A 107 -5.44 8.27 -6.98
CA TRP A 107 -5.41 9.30 -5.93
C TRP A 107 -4.14 9.31 -5.06
N TYR A 108 -3.54 8.14 -4.80
CA TYR A 108 -2.34 8.01 -3.97
C TYR A 108 -1.04 8.43 -4.68
N VAL A 109 -1.06 8.60 -6.01
CA VAL A 109 0.07 9.09 -6.81
C VAL A 109 -0.08 10.56 -7.20
N ASN A 110 -1.29 11.12 -7.12
CA ASN A 110 -1.60 12.48 -7.56
C ASN A 110 -0.65 13.55 -7.02
N ARG A 111 -0.17 13.43 -5.78
CA ARG A 111 0.80 14.36 -5.20
C ARG A 111 2.13 14.41 -5.96
N CYS A 112 2.59 13.30 -6.52
CA CYS A 112 3.82 13.25 -7.31
C CYS A 112 3.61 13.70 -8.76
N HIS A 113 2.36 13.87 -9.19
CA HIS A 113 1.99 14.31 -10.53
C HIS A 113 1.72 15.82 -10.61
N ALA A 114 1.29 16.45 -9.51
CA ALA A 114 1.08 17.90 -9.39
C ALA A 114 2.39 18.67 -9.26
#